data_AF-A0A7X2NID1-F1
#
_entry.id   AF-A0A7X2NID1-F1
#
_cell.length_a   1.000
_cell.length_b   1.000
_cell.length_c   1.000
_cell.angle_alpha   90.00
_cell.angle_beta   90.00
_cell.angle_gamma   90.00
#
_symmetry.space_group_name_H-M   'P 1'
#
loop_
_entity.id
_entity.type
_entity.pdbx_description
1 polymer ?
#
loop_
_entity_poly.entity_id
_entity_poly.type
_entity_poly.pdbx_seq_one_letter_code
_entity_poly.pdbx_strand_id
1 'polypeptide(L)'
;MGEHAGEKRAEVLRGIREKRMMPDTYVITLPESGNHILDIRPVLLFTKEEREGQGPLILGVASGMEEARELVRIMVDDMYKKTGEFDWNGYMRYLE
;
A
#
# COMPACT_ATOMS: atom_id res chain seq x y z
N MET A 1 2.81 5.03 5.61
CA MET A 1 3.54 5.52 4.41
C MET A 1 5.00 5.21 4.61
N GLY A 2 5.74 4.98 3.52
CA GLY A 2 7.19 4.98 3.54
C GLY A 2 7.73 6.37 3.88
N GLU A 3 9.01 6.44 4.25
CA GLU A 3 9.67 7.67 4.69
C GLU A 3 9.69 8.74 3.59
N HIS A 4 10.25 8.41 2.43
CA HIS A 4 10.36 9.29 1.26
C HIS A 4 8.97 9.64 0.69
N ALA A 5 8.06 8.66 0.61
CA ALA A 5 6.67 8.95 0.25
C ALA A 5 5.99 9.89 1.28
N GLY A 6 6.37 9.79 2.55
CA GLY A 6 5.91 10.64 3.64
C GLY A 6 6.38 12.09 3.52
N GLU A 7 7.64 12.32 3.12
CA GLU A 7 8.18 13.67 2.87
C GLU A 7 7.34 14.43 1.83
N LYS A 8 6.82 13.72 0.82
CA LYS A 8 5.99 14.28 -0.26
C LYS A 8 4.51 13.92 -0.12
N ARG A 9 4.04 13.61 1.10
CA ARG A 9 2.70 13.06 1.37
C ARG A 9 1.57 13.76 0.62
N ALA A 10 1.50 15.09 0.67
CA ALA A 10 0.42 15.85 0.05
C ALA A 10 0.42 15.70 -1.49
N GLU A 11 1.61 15.73 -2.10
CA GLU A 11 1.77 15.56 -3.54
C GLU A 11 1.43 14.14 -3.98
N VAL A 12 1.92 13.14 -3.23
CA VAL A 12 1.68 11.72 -3.50
C VAL A 12 0.19 11.39 -3.43
N LEU A 13 -0.49 11.79 -2.35
CA LEU A 13 -1.93 11.56 -2.19
C LEU A 13 -2.76 12.26 -3.26
N ARG A 14 -2.37 13.48 -3.63
CA ARG A 14 -3.02 14.21 -4.73
C ARG A 14 -2.78 13.50 -6.06
N GLY A 15 -1.56 13.05 -6.33
CA GLY A 15 -1.24 12.33 -7.56
C GLY A 15 -2.05 11.05 -7.73
N ILE A 16 -2.21 10.28 -6.66
CA ILE A 16 -3.07 9.08 -6.64
C ILE A 16 -4.52 9.46 -6.93
N ARG A 17 -5.07 10.46 -6.23
CA ARG A 17 -6.47 10.91 -6.42
C ARG A 17 -6.74 11.43 -7.82
N GLU A 18 -5.79 12.15 -8.38
CA GLU A 18 -5.86 12.73 -9.72
C GLU A 18 -5.37 11.77 -10.81
N LYS A 19 -5.07 10.51 -10.45
CA LYS A 19 -4.71 9.44 -11.39
C LYS A 19 -3.49 9.79 -12.25
N ARG A 20 -2.55 10.56 -11.68
CA ARG A 20 -1.33 11.03 -12.37
C ARG A 20 -0.39 9.85 -12.67
N MET A 21 0.47 10.05 -13.66
CA MET A 21 1.59 9.13 -13.93
C MET A 21 2.64 9.31 -12.83
N MET A 22 2.85 8.26 -12.04
CA MET A 22 3.72 8.25 -10.87
C MET A 22 4.66 7.04 -10.96
N PRO A 23 5.70 7.10 -11.82
CA PRO A 23 6.51 5.92 -12.17
C PRO A 23 7.30 5.35 -11.00
N ASP A 24 7.64 6.16 -9.99
CA ASP A 24 8.37 5.74 -8.80
C ASP A 24 7.44 5.47 -7.59
N THR A 25 6.13 5.38 -7.78
CA THR A 25 5.18 5.21 -6.66
C THR A 25 4.58 3.82 -6.63
N TYR A 26 4.64 3.22 -5.45
CA TYR A 26 4.12 1.90 -5.14
C TYR A 26 3.05 2.01 -4.07
N VAL A 27 2.00 1.20 -4.19
CA VAL A 27 0.97 1.04 -3.17
C VAL A 27 1.04 -0.36 -2.57
N ILE A 28 0.63 -0.46 -1.32
CA ILE A 28 0.38 -1.72 -0.64
C ILE A 28 -1.13 -1.94 -0.60
N THR A 29 -1.59 -3.10 -1.06
CA THR A 29 -3.00 -3.46 -1.12
C THR A 29 -3.24 -4.83 -0.47
N LEU A 30 -4.51 -5.18 -0.29
CA LEU A 30 -4.89 -6.56 -0.04
C LEU A 30 -4.53 -7.44 -1.27
N PRO A 31 -4.32 -8.74 -1.05
CA PRO A 31 -3.92 -9.68 -2.09
C PRO A 31 -5.04 -9.88 -3.12
N GLU A 32 -4.74 -9.78 -4.41
CA GLU A 32 -5.72 -10.08 -5.46
C GLU A 32 -5.96 -11.58 -5.64
N SER A 33 -4.92 -12.40 -5.45
CA SER A 33 -4.95 -13.84 -5.70
C SER A 33 -5.16 -14.70 -4.44
N GLY A 34 -5.21 -14.08 -3.25
CA GLY A 34 -5.41 -14.76 -1.96
C GLY A 34 -4.22 -15.59 -1.45
N ASN A 35 -3.12 -15.68 -2.19
CA ASN A 35 -1.94 -16.49 -1.83
C ASN A 35 -0.92 -15.77 -0.92
N HIS A 36 -1.10 -14.47 -0.71
CA HIS A 36 -0.20 -13.59 0.03
C HIS A 36 -0.99 -12.72 1.01
N ILE A 37 -0.33 -12.09 1.98
CA ILE A 37 -1.00 -11.24 2.99
C ILE A 37 -1.23 -9.83 2.45
N LEU A 38 -0.30 -9.33 1.64
CA LEU A 38 -0.29 -7.98 1.05
C LEU A 38 0.35 -8.05 -0.33
N ASP A 39 -0.12 -7.21 -1.26
CA ASP A 39 0.51 -7.01 -2.56
C ASP A 39 1.26 -5.67 -2.60
N ILE A 40 2.43 -5.65 -3.24
CA ILE A 40 3.15 -4.43 -3.60
C ILE A 40 2.90 -4.16 -5.09
N ARG A 41 2.18 -3.07 -5.39
CA ARG A 41 1.76 -2.76 -6.76
C ARG A 41 2.29 -1.39 -7.20
N PRO A 42 3.04 -1.28 -8.31
CA PRO A 42 3.39 0.02 -8.88
C PRO A 42 2.12 0.70 -9.43
N VAL A 43 1.92 1.97 -9.07
CA VAL A 43 0.76 2.78 -9.53
C VAL A 43 0.72 2.88 -11.05
N LEU A 44 1.87 2.78 -11.72
CA LEU A 44 1.96 2.79 -13.18
C LEU A 44 1.22 1.62 -13.84
N LEU A 45 1.12 0.47 -13.17
CA LEU A 45 0.53 -0.75 -13.74
C LEU A 45 -0.96 -0.92 -13.45
N PHE A 46 -1.62 0.08 -12.84
CA PHE A 46 -3.07 0.04 -12.66
C PHE A 46 -3.78 -0.08 -14.01
N THR A 47 -4.77 -0.98 -14.08
CA THR A 47 -5.60 -1.14 -15.28
C THR A 47 -6.39 0.12 -15.57
N LYS A 48 -6.96 0.21 -16.77
CA LYS A 48 -7.83 1.33 -17.14
C LYS A 48 -9.02 1.41 -16.18
N GLU A 49 -9.61 0.28 -15.82
CA GLU A 49 -10.75 0.18 -14.90
C GLU A 49 -10.38 0.66 -13.49
N GLU A 50 -9.21 0.27 -12.98
CA GLU A 50 -8.73 0.72 -11.68
C GLU A 50 -8.43 2.22 -11.66
N ARG A 51 -7.91 2.75 -12.77
CA ARG A 51 -7.68 4.18 -12.93
C ARG A 51 -8.99 4.92 -13.07
N GLU A 52 -9.98 4.43 -13.80
CA GLU A 52 -11.23 5.18 -14.06
C GLU A 52 -12.24 5.04 -12.92
N GLY A 53 -12.25 3.90 -12.23
CA GLY A 53 -13.11 3.61 -11.08
C GLY A 53 -12.59 4.13 -9.74
N GLN A 54 -12.96 3.42 -8.67
CA GLN A 54 -12.54 3.73 -7.29
C GLN A 54 -11.10 3.28 -6.98
N GLY A 55 -10.54 2.36 -7.77
CA GLY A 55 -9.24 1.73 -7.52
C GLY A 55 -9.26 0.74 -6.34
N PRO A 56 -8.13 0.06 -6.06
CA PRO A 56 -8.01 -0.83 -4.91
C PRO A 56 -7.95 -0.05 -3.59
N LEU A 57 -8.27 -0.71 -2.48
CA LEU A 57 -8.01 -0.17 -1.15
C LEU A 57 -6.50 -0.07 -0.91
N ILE A 58 -6.01 1.17 -0.77
CA ILE A 58 -4.60 1.46 -0.49
C ILE A 58 -4.36 1.43 1.02
N LEU A 59 -3.55 0.49 1.46
CA LEU A 59 -3.16 0.31 2.87
C LEU A 59 -1.86 1.07 3.19
N GLY A 60 -1.00 1.23 2.18
CA GLY A 60 0.29 1.91 2.29
C GLY A 60 0.74 2.50 0.96
N VAL A 61 1.64 3.48 1.03
CA VAL A 61 2.26 4.12 -0.15
C VAL A 61 3.74 4.31 0.10
N ALA A 62 4.56 4.05 -0.91
CA ALA A 62 6.02 4.11 -0.89
C ALA A 62 6.59 4.69 -2.19
N SER A 63 7.78 5.30 -2.11
CA SER A 63 8.60 5.74 -3.24
C SER A 63 9.68 4.69 -3.52
N GLY A 64 9.64 4.08 -4.69
CA GLY A 64 10.55 3.01 -5.06
C GLY A 64 10.23 1.65 -4.41
N MET A 65 10.78 0.60 -5.00
CA MET A 65 10.54 -0.78 -4.58
C MET A 65 11.18 -1.11 -3.22
N GLU A 66 12.33 -0.53 -2.90
CA GLU A 66 13.02 -0.79 -1.62
C GLU A 66 12.20 -0.28 -0.43
N GLU A 67 11.72 0.96 -0.51
CA GLU A 67 10.83 1.52 0.50
C GLU A 67 9.52 0.73 0.61
N ALA A 68 8.98 0.26 -0.51
CA ALA A 68 7.77 -0.56 -0.49
C ALA A 68 7.98 -1.88 0.27
N ARG A 69 9.12 -2.54 0.06
CA ARG A 69 9.48 -3.78 0.78
C ARG A 69 9.67 -3.52 2.27
N GLU A 70 10.36 -2.44 2.61
CA GLU A 70 10.55 -2.05 4.01
C GLU A 70 9.22 -1.71 4.70
N LEU A 71 8.33 -1.00 4.01
CA LEU A 71 7.00 -0.69 4.53
C LEU A 71 6.18 -1.97 4.75
N VAL A 72 6.21 -2.93 3.83
CA VAL A 72 5.55 -4.24 4.04
C VAL A 72 6.14 -4.97 5.24
N ARG A 73 7.48 -4.98 5.40
CA ARG A 73 8.13 -5.59 6.57
C ARG A 73 7.62 -4.97 7.87
N ILE A 74 7.58 -3.64 7.96
CA ILE A 74 7.07 -2.92 9.14
C ILE A 74 5.62 -3.29 9.42
N MET A 75 4.76 -3.34 8.39
CA MET A 75 3.35 -3.69 8.53
C MET A 75 3.16 -5.12 9.04
N VAL A 76 3.90 -6.09 8.49
CA VAL A 76 3.84 -7.50 8.92
C VAL A 76 4.40 -7.69 10.32
N ASP A 77 5.52 -7.03 10.64
CA ASP A 77 6.12 -7.07 11.99
C ASP A 77 5.16 -6.50 13.05
N ASP A 78 4.53 -5.36 12.78
CA ASP A 78 3.59 -4.75 13.73
C ASP A 78 2.30 -5.57 13.87
N MET A 79 1.79 -6.12 12.78
CA MET A 79 0.66 -7.05 12.76
C MET A 79 0.91 -8.24 13.67
N TYR A 80 2.04 -8.92 13.49
CA TYR A 80 2.39 -10.09 14.28
C TYR A 80 2.64 -9.73 15.74
N LYS A 81 3.34 -8.63 16.03
CA LYS A 81 3.60 -8.19 17.41
C LYS A 81 2.33 -7.88 18.20
N LYS A 82 1.31 -7.34 17.54
CA LYS A 82 0.06 -6.93 18.21
C LYS A 82 -0.97 -8.05 18.30
N THR A 83 -1.02 -8.94 17.31
CA THR A 83 -2.09 -9.95 17.22
C THR A 83 -1.61 -11.39 17.38
N GLY A 84 -0.31 -11.65 17.18
CA GLY A 84 0.23 -13.01 17.09
C GLY A 84 -0.10 -13.74 15.79
N GLU A 85 -0.78 -13.08 14.85
CA GLU A 85 -1.27 -13.64 13.59
C GLU A 85 -0.84 -12.80 12.39
N PHE A 86 -1.01 -13.36 11.19
CA PHE A 86 -0.79 -12.68 9.92
C PHE A 86 -2.13 -12.40 9.22
N ASP A 87 -3.08 -11.80 9.95
CA ASP A 87 -4.39 -11.39 9.43
C ASP A 87 -4.54 -9.86 9.46
N TRP A 88 -4.60 -9.26 8.26
CA TRP A 88 -4.83 -7.81 8.14
C TRP A 88 -6.14 -7.36 8.75
N ASN A 89 -7.22 -8.14 8.59
CA ASN A 89 -8.53 -7.74 9.10
C ASN A 89 -8.59 -7.84 10.64
N GLY A 90 -7.99 -8.88 11.21
CA GLY A 90 -7.80 -9.02 12.66
C GLY A 90 -6.95 -7.91 13.24
N TYR A 91 -5.87 -7.53 12.55
CA TYR A 91 -5.05 -6.39 12.92
C TYR A 91 -5.80 -5.07 12.92
N MET A 92 -6.61 -4.78 11.89
CA MET A 92 -7.41 -3.55 11.88
C MET A 92 -8.42 -3.49 13.03
N ARG A 93 -9.08 -4.61 13.36
CA ARG A 93 -9.99 -4.69 14.52
C ARG A 93 -9.29 -4.46 15.86
N TYR A 94 -8.00 -4.80 15.97
CA TYR A 94 -7.21 -4.53 17.17
C TYR A 94 -6.88 -3.03 17.34
N LEU A 95 -6.83 -2.26 16.24
CA LEU A 95 -6.47 -0.84 16.26
C LEU A 95 -7.67 0.11 16.52
N GLU A 96 -8.90 -0.39 16.39
CA GLU A 96 -10.15 0.35 16.66
C GLU A 96 -10.42 0.49 18.18
#